data_AF-A0A7E5WKL4-F1
#
_entry.id   AF-A0A7E5WKL4-F1
#
_cell.length_a   1.000
_cell.length_b   1.000
_cell.length_c   1.000
_cell.angle_alpha   90.00
_cell.angle_beta   90.00
_cell.angle_gamma   90.00
#
_symmetry.space_group_name_H-M   'P 1'
#
loop_
_entity.id
_entity.type
_entity.pdbx_description
1 polymer ?
#
loop_
_entity_poly.entity_id
_entity_poly.type
_entity_poly.pdbx_seq_one_letter_code
_entity_poly.pdbx_strand_id
1 'polypeptide(L)'
;MNKKSQEKNKVFIEINTHFKNVTFVKNKMSKLIISWQLITFIFFLLVRENSGQNFEYQNISIDNNTSCEEFVTNYTFNPETVVDIDWTIFYFWNHNFEETYTIKFSIPTKTLIDRFRVELDDKMKPPVNWSNAELFMETSIDFSGLFIRTNVSGIFIIIPSLAFEYEDTPQLLFSLKYVQPNYLGILNCKYRLCYALAPVDRMPDHHLLEQEAKKLGFHSNFGRTHTAIIPPPPKLMPPPDDRLLDDDDEDEHLELINSENLQLF
;
A
#
# COMPACT_ATOMS: atom_id res chain seq x y z
N MET A 1 6.79 11.78 56.49
CA MET A 1 6.57 12.24 55.09
C MET A 1 6.80 13.74 55.01
N ASN A 2 7.71 14.18 54.13
CA ASN A 2 8.47 15.42 54.28
C ASN A 2 7.88 16.57 53.41
N LYS A 3 7.29 17.58 54.05
CA LYS A 3 6.63 18.75 53.42
C LYS A 3 7.55 19.56 52.48
N LYS A 4 8.87 19.44 52.60
CA LYS A 4 9.85 20.14 51.76
C LYS A 4 9.93 19.66 50.30
N SER A 5 9.34 18.52 49.95
CA SER A 5 9.36 18.01 48.57
C SER A 5 8.21 18.52 47.69
N GLN A 6 7.17 19.11 48.26
CA GLN A 6 6.00 19.57 47.49
C GLN A 6 6.10 21.03 47.03
N GLU A 7 6.92 21.88 47.67
CA GLU A 7 7.09 23.28 47.25
C GLU A 7 8.02 23.46 46.04
N LYS A 8 9.00 22.56 45.84
CA LYS A 8 9.90 22.65 44.67
C LYS A 8 9.21 22.35 43.33
N ASN A 9 8.13 21.56 43.34
CA ASN A 9 7.35 21.27 42.14
C ASN A 9 6.36 22.38 41.75
N LYS A 10 6.06 23.32 42.65
CA LYS A 10 5.14 24.42 42.34
C LYS A 10 5.83 25.59 41.62
N VAL A 11 7.08 25.87 41.98
CA VAL A 11 7.88 26.95 41.37
C VAL A 11 8.36 26.61 39.96
N PHE A 12 8.51 25.33 39.62
CA PHE A 12 8.92 24.91 38.28
C PHE A 12 7.79 24.97 37.23
N ILE A 13 6.53 25.05 37.67
CA ILE A 13 5.36 25.11 36.79
C ILE A 13 5.03 26.56 36.38
N GLU A 14 5.32 27.56 37.21
CA GLU A 14 5.00 28.97 36.91
C GLU A 14 6.01 29.68 35.97
N ILE A 15 7.26 29.20 35.86
CA ILE A 15 8.26 29.83 34.98
C ILE A 15 8.05 29.41 33.51
N ASN A 16 7.41 28.26 33.26
CA ASN A 16 7.18 27.73 31.91
C ASN A 16 5.94 28.31 31.21
N THR A 17 5.03 28.95 31.93
CA THR A 17 3.83 29.58 31.36
C THR A 17 4.10 30.99 30.83
N HIS A 18 5.15 31.68 31.31
CA HIS A 18 5.40 33.06 30.91
C HIS A 18 6.24 33.21 29.62
N PHE A 19 6.99 32.18 29.22
CA PHE A 19 7.77 32.18 27.98
C PHE A 19 6.97 31.80 26.72
N LYS A 20 5.74 31.32 26.85
CA LYS A 20 4.88 30.98 25.70
C LYS A 20 4.14 32.16 25.06
N ASN A 21 4.07 33.32 25.74
CA ASN A 21 3.22 34.43 25.29
C ASN A 21 3.93 35.57 24.56
N VAL A 22 5.27 35.60 24.52
CA VAL A 22 6.02 36.74 23.91
C VAL A 22 6.43 36.47 22.44
N THR A 23 6.40 35.22 21.97
CA THR A 23 6.68 34.86 20.57
C THR A 23 5.47 34.92 19.63
N PHE A 24 4.30 35.36 20.13
CA PHE A 24 3.02 35.21 19.41
C PHE A 24 2.67 36.37 18.46
N VAL A 25 3.28 37.56 18.58
CA VAL A 25 2.77 38.75 17.86
C VAL A 25 3.59 39.15 16.63
N LYS A 26 4.87 38.77 16.51
CA LYS A 26 5.70 39.15 15.34
C LYS A 26 5.66 38.20 14.15
N ASN A 27 4.94 37.08 14.24
CA ASN A 27 4.96 36.00 13.25
C ASN A 27 3.69 35.89 12.39
N LYS A 28 2.82 36.93 12.42
CA LYS A 28 1.48 36.87 11.80
C LYS A 28 1.38 37.52 10.42
N MET A 29 2.30 38.42 10.04
CA MET A 29 2.26 39.08 8.72
C MET A 29 3.08 38.40 7.61
N SER A 30 4.17 37.67 7.91
CA SER A 30 4.91 36.95 6.86
C SER A 30 4.33 35.57 6.53
N LYS A 31 3.34 35.09 7.31
CA LYS A 31 2.66 33.81 7.08
C LYS A 31 1.53 33.89 6.05
N LEU A 32 1.03 35.08 5.70
CA LEU A 32 -0.07 35.20 4.74
C LEU A 32 0.37 35.06 3.28
N ILE A 33 1.61 35.46 2.94
CA ILE A 33 2.10 35.43 1.55
C ILE A 33 2.66 34.05 1.18
N ILE A 34 3.25 33.32 2.13
CA ILE A 34 3.74 31.94 1.93
C ILE A 34 2.56 30.94 1.85
N SER A 35 1.39 31.30 2.37
CA SER A 35 0.20 30.44 2.35
C SER A 35 -0.39 30.25 0.96
N TRP A 36 -0.30 31.22 0.05
CA TRP A 36 -0.93 31.11 -1.28
C TRP A 36 -0.12 30.27 -2.27
N GLN A 37 1.22 30.27 -2.16
CA GLN A 37 2.05 29.43 -3.04
C GLN A 37 2.12 27.97 -2.58
N LEU A 38 1.96 27.70 -1.27
CA LEU A 38 1.81 26.33 -0.77
C LEU A 38 0.45 25.72 -1.12
N ILE A 39 -0.63 26.52 -1.13
CA ILE A 39 -1.96 26.03 -1.52
C ILE A 39 -2.02 25.66 -3.01
N THR A 40 -1.37 26.42 -3.91
CA THR A 40 -1.29 26.04 -5.33
C THR A 40 -0.38 24.85 -5.59
N PHE A 41 0.73 24.70 -4.86
CA PHE A 41 1.60 23.52 -4.98
C PHE A 41 0.92 22.24 -4.44
N ILE A 42 0.13 22.35 -3.36
CA ILE A 42 -0.67 21.24 -2.81
C ILE A 42 -1.80 20.87 -3.77
N PHE A 43 -2.46 21.83 -4.43
CA PHE A 43 -3.44 21.51 -5.47
C PHE A 43 -2.80 20.80 -6.69
N PHE A 44 -1.59 21.18 -7.11
CA PHE A 44 -0.89 20.48 -8.18
C PHE A 44 -0.41 19.07 -7.80
N LEU A 45 -0.08 18.83 -6.54
CA LEU A 45 0.26 17.48 -6.05
C LEU A 45 -0.98 16.60 -5.89
N LEU A 46 -2.10 17.13 -5.39
CA LEU A 46 -3.36 16.39 -5.27
C LEU A 46 -4.00 16.07 -6.65
N VAL A 47 -3.80 16.92 -7.66
CA VAL A 47 -4.27 16.64 -9.03
C VAL A 47 -3.47 15.51 -9.69
N ARG A 48 -2.22 15.27 -9.29
CA ARG A 48 -1.40 14.21 -9.87
C ARG A 48 -1.66 12.82 -9.25
N GLU A 49 -2.26 12.77 -8.06
CA GLU A 49 -2.59 11.52 -7.37
C GLU A 49 -3.97 10.97 -7.76
N ASN A 50 -4.78 11.78 -8.45
CA ASN A 50 -6.13 11.41 -8.89
C ASN A 50 -6.21 11.04 -10.39
N SER A 51 -5.08 10.95 -11.09
CA SER A 51 -5.06 10.29 -12.40
C SER A 51 -5.19 8.79 -12.14
N GLY A 52 -6.44 8.35 -12.01
CA GLY A 52 -6.83 6.97 -12.00
C GLY A 52 -6.16 6.28 -13.18
N GLN A 53 -5.03 5.63 -12.91
CA GLN A 53 -4.71 4.41 -13.60
C GLN A 53 -5.83 3.45 -13.22
N ASN A 54 -6.93 3.53 -13.98
CA ASN A 54 -7.79 2.40 -14.25
C ASN A 54 -6.87 1.37 -14.89
N PHE A 55 -6.09 0.69 -14.05
CA PHE A 55 -5.31 -0.46 -14.44
C PHE A 55 -6.28 -1.37 -15.18
N GLU A 56 -5.83 -1.81 -16.34
CA GLU A 56 -6.53 -2.58 -17.36
C GLU A 56 -6.88 -4.00 -16.86
N TYR A 57 -7.56 -4.10 -15.72
CA TYR A 57 -8.03 -5.35 -15.13
C TYR A 57 -9.33 -5.85 -15.75
N GLN A 58 -9.95 -5.06 -16.65
CA GLN A 58 -11.39 -5.21 -16.94
C GLN A 58 -11.79 -6.38 -17.84
N ASN A 59 -10.87 -7.26 -18.27
CA ASN A 59 -11.25 -8.42 -19.09
C ASN A 59 -10.42 -9.70 -18.84
N ILE A 60 -9.78 -9.84 -17.67
CA ILE A 60 -9.19 -11.13 -17.30
C ILE A 60 -10.31 -12.01 -16.73
N SER A 61 -10.64 -13.11 -17.41
CA SER A 61 -11.56 -14.12 -16.85
C SER A 61 -10.88 -14.79 -15.66
N ILE A 62 -11.32 -14.45 -14.45
CA ILE A 62 -10.82 -14.95 -13.18
C ILE A 62 -11.57 -16.23 -12.75
N ASP A 63 -12.67 -16.56 -13.42
CA ASP A 63 -13.62 -17.62 -13.01
C ASP A 63 -13.01 -19.03 -12.98
N ASN A 64 -11.89 -19.24 -13.69
CA ASN A 64 -11.17 -20.53 -13.71
C ASN A 64 -10.06 -20.65 -12.65
N ASN A 65 -9.78 -19.59 -11.87
CA ASN A 65 -8.74 -19.61 -10.85
C ASN A 65 -9.25 -20.20 -9.54
N THR A 66 -8.38 -20.87 -8.79
CA THR A 66 -8.70 -21.44 -7.47
C THR A 66 -9.23 -20.36 -6.51
N SER A 67 -10.36 -20.64 -5.85
CA SER A 67 -10.91 -19.73 -4.85
C SER A 67 -10.14 -19.76 -3.53
N CYS A 68 -10.38 -18.79 -2.64
CA CYS A 68 -9.73 -18.75 -1.33
C CYS A 68 -10.16 -19.91 -0.44
N GLU A 69 -11.44 -20.22 -0.49
CA GLU A 69 -12.07 -21.33 0.21
C GLU A 69 -11.50 -22.67 -0.27
N GLU A 70 -11.40 -22.87 -1.59
CA GLU A 70 -10.75 -24.05 -2.18
C GLU A 70 -9.26 -24.12 -1.82
N PHE A 71 -8.57 -22.99 -1.83
CA PHE A 71 -7.13 -22.92 -1.56
C PHE A 71 -6.79 -23.43 -0.15
N VAL A 72 -7.59 -23.07 0.85
CA VAL A 72 -7.41 -23.52 2.25
C VAL A 72 -8.19 -24.78 2.61
N THR A 73 -8.89 -25.39 1.65
CA THR A 73 -9.68 -26.61 1.91
C THR A 73 -8.79 -27.74 2.44
N ASN A 74 -9.31 -28.48 3.42
CA ASN A 74 -8.62 -29.59 4.11
C ASN A 74 -7.31 -29.19 4.81
N TYR A 75 -7.15 -27.91 5.15
CA TYR A 75 -5.98 -27.39 5.83
C TYR A 75 -6.38 -26.59 7.07
N THR A 76 -5.59 -26.71 8.14
CA THR A 76 -5.75 -25.88 9.35
C THR A 76 -4.47 -25.08 9.52
N PHE A 77 -4.59 -23.77 9.37
CA PHE A 77 -3.46 -22.85 9.46
C PHE A 77 -3.07 -22.62 10.93
N ASN A 78 -1.78 -22.78 11.24
CA ASN A 78 -1.20 -22.43 12.52
C ASN A 78 -0.29 -21.19 12.34
N PRO A 79 -0.62 -20.04 12.93
CA PRO A 79 0.20 -18.83 12.84
C PRO A 79 1.66 -19.03 13.30
N GLU A 80 1.90 -19.88 14.29
CA GLU A 80 3.24 -20.09 14.84
C GLU A 80 4.21 -20.72 13.84
N THR A 81 3.72 -21.41 12.80
CA THR A 81 4.58 -22.05 11.80
C THR A 81 5.15 -21.07 10.78
N VAL A 82 4.70 -19.81 10.77
CA VAL A 82 5.18 -18.79 9.80
C VAL A 82 5.94 -17.64 10.45
N VAL A 83 5.89 -17.54 11.78
CA VAL A 83 6.52 -16.46 12.56
C VAL A 83 8.03 -16.67 12.65
N ASP A 84 8.79 -15.57 12.74
CA ASP A 84 10.25 -15.54 12.88
C ASP A 84 11.00 -16.24 11.74
N ILE A 85 10.40 -16.26 10.54
CA ILE A 85 11.00 -16.77 9.31
C ILE A 85 11.04 -15.65 8.27
N ASP A 86 12.18 -15.51 7.59
CA ASP A 86 12.34 -14.61 6.47
C ASP A 86 11.85 -15.30 5.20
N TRP A 87 10.64 -14.95 4.77
CA TRP A 87 10.01 -15.51 3.58
C TRP A 87 10.34 -14.70 2.34
N THR A 88 10.67 -15.35 1.23
CA THR A 88 10.92 -14.70 -0.05
C THR A 88 10.05 -15.32 -1.13
N ILE A 89 9.47 -14.46 -1.97
CA ILE A 89 8.64 -14.86 -3.10
C ILE A 89 9.53 -15.55 -4.14
N PHE A 90 9.21 -16.78 -4.51
CA PHE A 90 9.95 -17.50 -5.54
C PHE A 90 9.12 -17.77 -6.80
N TYR A 91 7.80 -17.76 -6.66
CA TYR A 91 6.83 -17.94 -7.73
C TYR A 91 5.59 -17.11 -7.44
N PHE A 92 4.94 -16.59 -8.47
CA PHE A 92 3.72 -15.82 -8.32
C PHE A 92 2.78 -16.00 -9.51
N TRP A 93 1.49 -15.90 -9.22
CA TRP A 93 0.40 -15.88 -10.18
C TRP A 93 -0.20 -14.50 -10.19
N ASN A 94 0.49 -13.58 -10.86
CA ASN A 94 0.06 -12.19 -11.04
C ASN A 94 0.07 -11.88 -12.54
N HIS A 95 -0.77 -10.96 -12.98
CA HIS A 95 -0.77 -10.43 -14.35
C HIS A 95 0.32 -9.35 -14.49
N ASN A 96 0.58 -8.56 -13.43
CA ASN A 96 1.66 -7.57 -13.38
C ASN A 96 2.98 -8.16 -12.88
N PHE A 97 4.08 -7.82 -13.56
CA PHE A 97 5.40 -8.23 -13.09
C PHE A 97 5.61 -7.67 -11.69
N GLU A 98 6.16 -8.50 -10.80
CA GLU A 98 6.35 -8.12 -9.42
C GLU A 98 7.79 -8.41 -9.03
N GLU A 99 8.42 -7.42 -8.40
CA GLU A 99 9.73 -7.59 -7.83
C GLU A 99 9.66 -8.54 -6.63
N THR A 100 10.72 -9.30 -6.41
CA THR A 100 10.81 -10.17 -5.24
C THR A 100 11.27 -9.38 -4.03
N TYR A 101 10.53 -9.50 -2.94
CA TYR A 101 10.84 -8.90 -1.65
C TYR A 101 10.72 -9.93 -0.53
N THR A 102 11.27 -9.57 0.63
CA THR A 102 11.20 -10.41 1.84
C THR A 102 9.97 -10.03 2.65
N ILE A 103 9.32 -11.03 3.25
CA ILE A 103 8.16 -10.90 4.13
C ILE A 103 8.51 -11.56 5.47
N LYS A 104 8.21 -10.88 6.56
CA LYS A 104 8.34 -11.41 7.92
C LYS A 104 6.99 -11.37 8.61
N PHE A 105 6.69 -12.43 9.36
CA PHE A 105 5.51 -12.50 10.20
C PHE A 105 5.91 -12.50 11.67
N SER A 106 5.14 -11.80 12.50
CA SER A 106 5.30 -11.78 13.95
C SER A 106 3.93 -11.85 14.64
N ILE A 107 3.93 -12.24 15.93
CA ILE A 107 2.73 -12.15 16.77
C ILE A 107 2.52 -10.69 17.18
N PRO A 108 1.36 -10.07 16.88
CA PRO A 108 1.14 -8.67 17.17
C PRO A 108 1.11 -8.42 18.67
N THR A 109 1.88 -7.43 19.12
CA THR A 109 1.84 -7.00 20.53
C THR A 109 0.54 -6.27 20.83
N LYS A 110 0.11 -6.28 22.09
CA LYS A 110 -1.09 -5.54 22.53
C LYS A 110 -1.03 -4.06 22.15
N THR A 111 0.13 -3.42 22.34
CA THR A 111 0.34 -2.00 22.00
C THR A 111 0.16 -1.73 20.50
N LEU A 112 0.60 -2.65 19.64
CA LEU A 112 0.41 -2.55 18.20
C LEU A 112 -1.07 -2.66 17.82
N ILE A 113 -1.79 -3.64 18.39
CA ILE A 113 -3.23 -3.80 18.17
C ILE A 113 -4.00 -2.57 18.64
N ASP A 114 -3.68 -2.05 19.82
CA ASP A 114 -4.31 -0.85 20.38
C ASP A 114 -4.10 0.37 19.47
N ARG A 115 -2.92 0.51 18.85
CA ARG A 115 -2.65 1.57 17.87
C ARG A 115 -3.57 1.44 16.65
N PHE A 116 -3.62 0.27 16.01
CA PHE A 116 -4.49 0.03 14.85
C PHE A 116 -5.94 0.33 15.19
N ARG A 117 -6.39 -0.12 16.36
CA ARG A 117 -7.74 0.12 16.84
C ARG A 117 -8.03 1.62 16.99
N VAL A 118 -7.20 2.36 17.74
CA VAL A 118 -7.45 3.79 17.99
C VAL A 118 -7.54 4.60 16.70
N GLU A 119 -6.71 4.28 15.69
CA GLU A 119 -6.67 5.02 14.44
C GLU A 119 -7.81 4.66 13.46
N LEU A 120 -8.35 3.44 13.54
CA LEU A 120 -9.22 2.88 12.50
C LEU A 120 -10.61 2.40 12.97
N ASP A 121 -10.89 2.24 14.27
CA ASP A 121 -12.15 1.64 14.76
C ASP A 121 -13.39 2.28 14.13
N ASP A 122 -13.42 3.61 14.07
CA ASP A 122 -14.54 4.39 13.55
C ASP A 122 -14.58 4.46 12.00
N LYS A 123 -13.49 4.07 11.33
CA LYS A 123 -13.35 4.10 9.87
C LYS A 123 -13.64 2.76 9.22
N MET A 124 -13.48 1.65 9.96
CA MET A 124 -13.64 0.30 9.41
C MET A 124 -15.11 -0.06 9.19
N LYS A 125 -15.45 -0.40 7.94
CA LYS A 125 -16.78 -0.87 7.53
C LYS A 125 -16.65 -2.18 6.75
N PRO A 126 -17.17 -3.31 7.25
CA PRO A 126 -17.83 -3.49 8.56
C PRO A 126 -16.86 -3.34 9.75
N PRO A 127 -17.37 -3.21 11.00
CA PRO A 127 -16.53 -3.17 12.19
C PRO A 127 -15.65 -4.41 12.34
N VAL A 128 -14.43 -4.21 12.82
CA VAL A 128 -13.41 -5.26 12.99
C VAL A 128 -13.35 -5.70 14.44
N ASN A 129 -13.28 -7.02 14.69
CA ASN A 129 -12.99 -7.53 16.02
C ASN A 129 -11.47 -7.58 16.24
N TRP A 130 -10.91 -6.54 16.84
CA TRP A 130 -9.47 -6.41 17.13
C TRP A 130 -8.91 -7.52 18.02
N SER A 131 -9.75 -8.21 18.81
CA SER A 131 -9.31 -9.35 19.63
C SER A 131 -8.95 -10.58 18.81
N ASN A 132 -9.32 -10.60 17.52
CA ASN A 132 -8.98 -11.65 16.57
C ASN A 132 -7.67 -11.35 15.80
N ALA A 133 -6.89 -10.34 16.18
CA ALA A 133 -5.58 -10.10 15.57
C ALA A 133 -4.61 -11.25 15.91
N GLU A 134 -4.06 -11.90 14.89
CA GLU A 134 -3.20 -13.10 15.08
C GLU A 134 -1.80 -12.95 14.50
N LEU A 135 -1.65 -12.23 13.40
CA LEU A 135 -0.37 -12.01 12.74
C LEU A 135 -0.17 -10.53 12.42
N PHE A 136 1.07 -10.10 12.48
CA PHE A 136 1.52 -8.85 11.89
C PHE A 136 2.56 -9.18 10.81
N MET A 137 2.40 -8.56 9.65
CA MET A 137 3.28 -8.76 8.50
C MET A 137 4.05 -7.49 8.21
N GLU A 138 5.33 -7.64 7.92
CA GLU A 138 6.21 -6.58 7.43
C GLU A 138 6.93 -7.07 6.18
N THR A 139 7.12 -6.19 5.20
CA THR A 139 7.88 -6.48 3.98
C THR A 139 9.11 -5.58 3.88
N SER A 140 10.08 -5.98 3.05
CA SER A 140 11.26 -5.16 2.77
C SER A 140 11.00 -3.96 1.85
N ILE A 141 9.75 -3.72 1.44
CA ILE A 141 9.32 -2.58 0.61
C ILE A 141 8.42 -1.62 1.39
N ASP A 142 8.59 -1.56 2.71
CA ASP A 142 7.85 -0.70 3.64
C ASP A 142 6.32 -0.92 3.65
N PHE A 143 5.85 -2.09 3.19
CA PHE A 143 4.47 -2.50 3.38
C PHE A 143 4.35 -3.28 4.69
N SER A 144 3.35 -2.92 5.50
CA SER A 144 3.02 -3.69 6.70
C SER A 144 1.52 -3.80 6.89
N GLY A 145 1.06 -4.82 7.61
CA GLY A 145 -0.36 -5.04 7.82
C GLY A 145 -0.67 -5.98 8.98
N LEU A 146 -1.79 -5.70 9.65
CA LEU A 146 -2.34 -6.51 10.73
C LEU A 146 -3.36 -7.52 10.16
N PHE A 147 -3.18 -8.79 10.47
CA PHE A 147 -4.05 -9.88 10.03
C PHE A 147 -5.03 -10.22 11.14
N ILE A 148 -6.32 -10.06 10.83
CA ILE A 148 -7.44 -10.38 11.69
C ILE A 148 -8.05 -11.71 11.24
N ARG A 149 -8.08 -12.69 12.14
CA ARG A 149 -8.64 -14.02 11.86
C ARG A 149 -10.15 -13.94 11.56
N THR A 150 -10.57 -14.68 10.53
CA THR A 150 -11.99 -14.89 10.20
C THR A 150 -12.55 -16.16 10.85
N ASN A 151 -13.78 -16.56 10.51
CA ASN A 151 -14.33 -17.84 10.93
C ASN A 151 -13.73 -19.05 10.18
N VAL A 152 -12.98 -18.84 9.10
CA VAL A 152 -12.34 -19.91 8.30
C VAL A 152 -10.85 -19.92 8.58
N SER A 153 -10.32 -21.08 8.99
CA SER A 153 -8.87 -21.24 9.24
C SER A 153 -8.07 -20.96 7.97
N GLY A 154 -7.03 -20.14 8.09
CA GLY A 154 -6.21 -19.72 6.97
C GLY A 154 -6.76 -18.50 6.22
N ILE A 155 -8.00 -18.06 6.44
CA ILE A 155 -8.53 -16.83 5.83
C ILE A 155 -8.47 -15.68 6.83
N PHE A 156 -7.88 -14.57 6.41
CA PHE A 156 -7.64 -13.38 7.21
C PHE A 156 -8.15 -12.12 6.50
N ILE A 157 -8.58 -11.14 7.30
CA ILE A 157 -8.71 -9.75 6.86
C ILE A 157 -7.38 -9.08 7.14
N ILE A 158 -6.75 -8.49 6.12
CA ILE A 158 -5.55 -7.67 6.27
C ILE A 158 -5.96 -6.21 6.34
N ILE A 159 -5.45 -5.54 7.37
CA ILE A 159 -5.55 -4.08 7.54
C ILE A 159 -4.15 -3.51 7.34
N PRO A 160 -3.85 -2.88 6.18
CA PRO A 160 -2.52 -2.33 5.92
C PRO A 160 -2.26 -1.12 6.82
N SER A 161 -1.00 -0.86 7.18
CA SER A 161 -0.64 0.36 7.94
C SER A 161 -0.96 1.64 7.17
N LEU A 162 -0.94 1.59 5.83
CA LEU A 162 -1.31 2.71 4.96
C LEU A 162 -2.79 3.11 5.12
N ALA A 163 -3.64 2.24 5.69
CA ALA A 163 -5.02 2.55 6.03
C ALA A 163 -5.17 3.79 6.92
N PHE A 164 -4.15 4.13 7.72
CA PHE A 164 -4.18 5.30 8.61
C PHE A 164 -4.38 6.61 7.84
N GLU A 165 -3.99 6.65 6.57
CA GLU A 165 -4.02 7.83 5.71
C GLU A 165 -5.33 7.99 4.93
N TYR A 166 -6.20 6.96 4.93
CA TYR A 166 -7.44 6.96 4.15
C TYR A 166 -8.69 7.14 5.05
N GLU A 167 -9.72 7.76 4.50
CA GLU A 167 -11.03 7.89 5.18
C GLU A 167 -11.82 6.58 5.16
N ASP A 168 -11.80 5.88 4.03
CA ASP A 168 -12.42 4.58 3.85
C ASP A 168 -11.35 3.52 3.56
N THR A 169 -11.17 2.58 4.49
CA THR A 169 -10.22 1.48 4.34
C THR A 169 -10.94 0.23 3.87
N PRO A 170 -10.66 -0.30 2.66
CA PRO A 170 -11.24 -1.56 2.23
C PRO A 170 -10.70 -2.71 3.08
N GLN A 171 -11.58 -3.62 3.47
CA GLN A 171 -11.16 -4.89 4.05
C GLN A 171 -10.57 -5.78 2.95
N LEU A 172 -9.29 -6.10 3.08
CA LEU A 172 -8.61 -6.99 2.13
C LEU A 172 -8.65 -8.42 2.66
N LEU A 173 -9.30 -9.32 1.93
CA LEU A 173 -9.35 -10.74 2.29
C LEU A 173 -8.19 -11.50 1.65
N PHE A 174 -7.47 -12.26 2.47
CA PHE A 174 -6.36 -13.10 2.05
C PHE A 174 -6.46 -14.49 2.64
N SER A 175 -5.99 -15.48 1.89
CA SER A 175 -5.80 -16.85 2.36
C SER A 175 -4.32 -17.16 2.52
N LEU A 176 -3.95 -17.73 3.66
CA LEU A 176 -2.65 -18.24 4.00
C LEU A 176 -2.70 -19.76 4.07
N LYS A 177 -1.74 -20.43 3.43
CA LYS A 177 -1.59 -21.88 3.47
C LYS A 177 -0.13 -22.23 3.62
N TYR A 178 0.20 -23.00 4.66
CA TYR A 178 1.54 -23.54 4.82
C TYR A 178 1.57 -24.99 4.35
N VAL A 179 2.57 -25.37 3.58
CA VAL A 179 2.72 -26.70 2.98
C VAL A 179 4.13 -27.23 3.29
N GLN A 180 4.20 -28.48 3.73
CA GLN A 180 5.47 -29.15 4.01
C GLN A 180 6.29 -29.35 2.71
N PRO A 181 7.63 -29.22 2.73
CA PRO A 181 8.45 -29.07 3.92
C PRO A 181 8.45 -27.66 4.53
N ASN A 182 8.46 -26.57 3.75
CA ASN A 182 8.41 -25.18 4.26
C ASN A 182 7.97 -24.18 3.17
N TYR A 183 6.78 -24.32 2.60
CA TYR A 183 6.25 -23.35 1.64
C TYR A 183 5.06 -22.61 2.22
N LEU A 184 5.01 -21.31 1.99
CA LEU A 184 3.88 -20.48 2.35
C LEU A 184 3.22 -19.96 1.07
N GLY A 185 1.92 -20.16 0.97
CA GLY A 185 1.10 -19.56 -0.07
C GLY A 185 0.30 -18.40 0.51
N ILE A 186 0.31 -17.26 -0.18
CA ILE A 186 -0.49 -16.07 0.15
C ILE A 186 -1.38 -15.76 -1.06
N LEU A 187 -2.70 -15.83 -0.89
CA LEU A 187 -3.68 -15.63 -1.95
C LEU A 187 -4.60 -14.45 -1.63
N ASN A 188 -4.62 -13.43 -2.49
CA ASN A 188 -5.61 -12.36 -2.43
C ASN A 188 -6.97 -12.86 -2.94
N CYS A 189 -8.01 -12.79 -2.10
CA CYS A 189 -9.30 -13.39 -2.42
C CYS A 189 -10.11 -12.64 -3.48
N LYS A 190 -9.92 -11.33 -3.60
CA LYS A 190 -10.65 -10.48 -4.54
C LYS A 190 -10.10 -10.62 -5.95
N TYR A 191 -8.79 -10.56 -6.09
CA TYR A 191 -8.10 -10.52 -7.38
C TYR A 191 -7.54 -11.88 -7.82
N ARG A 192 -7.63 -12.90 -6.95
CA ARG A 192 -7.04 -14.24 -7.15
C ARG A 192 -5.56 -14.19 -7.52
N LEU A 193 -4.82 -13.26 -6.91
CA LEU A 193 -3.37 -13.16 -7.03
C LEU A 193 -2.73 -14.02 -5.96
N CYS A 194 -1.84 -14.93 -6.35
CA CYS A 194 -1.20 -15.85 -5.43
C CYS A 194 0.32 -15.70 -5.44
N TYR A 195 0.94 -15.85 -4.29
CA TYR A 195 2.39 -15.86 -4.11
C TYR A 195 2.80 -17.16 -3.44
N ALA A 196 3.84 -17.79 -3.97
CA ALA A 196 4.54 -18.89 -3.33
C ALA A 196 5.84 -18.37 -2.72
N LEU A 197 6.01 -18.62 -1.43
CA LEU A 197 7.14 -18.18 -0.65
C LEU A 197 7.87 -19.37 -0.04
N ALA A 198 9.18 -19.21 0.09
CA ALA A 198 10.07 -20.13 0.78
C ALA A 198 10.93 -19.34 1.77
N PRO A 199 11.43 -19.97 2.86
CA PRO A 199 12.47 -19.38 3.68
C PRO A 199 13.69 -19.02 2.82
N VAL A 200 14.31 -17.87 3.08
CA VAL A 200 15.50 -17.39 2.36
C VAL A 200 16.61 -18.45 2.31
N ASP A 201 16.81 -19.20 3.41
CA ASP A 201 17.82 -20.25 3.55
C ASP A 201 17.42 -21.59 2.91
N ARG A 202 16.19 -21.72 2.41
CA ARG A 202 15.61 -22.95 1.84
C ARG A 202 14.92 -22.70 0.50
N MET A 203 15.47 -21.79 -0.29
CA MET A 203 14.98 -21.50 -1.63
C MET A 203 15.05 -22.77 -2.51
N PRO A 204 14.00 -23.11 -3.28
CA PRO A 204 14.07 -24.24 -4.20
C PRO A 204 15.10 -24.01 -5.31
N ASP A 205 15.55 -25.11 -5.91
CA ASP A 205 16.34 -25.04 -7.14
C ASP A 205 15.52 -24.30 -8.22
N HIS A 206 16.22 -23.43 -8.97
CA HIS A 206 15.65 -22.65 -10.06
C HIS A 206 14.86 -23.49 -11.07
N HIS A 207 15.33 -24.70 -11.38
CA HIS A 207 14.67 -25.61 -12.31
C HIS A 207 13.39 -26.26 -11.76
N LEU A 208 13.16 -26.17 -10.45
CA LEU A 208 12.06 -26.80 -9.74
C LEU A 208 11.00 -25.82 -9.24
N LEU A 209 11.20 -24.50 -9.44
CA LEU A 209 10.33 -23.45 -8.87
C LEU A 209 8.84 -23.68 -9.19
N GLU A 210 8.49 -23.97 -10.44
CA GLU A 210 7.09 -24.22 -10.81
C GLU A 210 6.54 -25.50 -10.19
N GLN A 211 7.33 -26.58 -10.16
CA GLN A 211 6.92 -27.85 -9.58
C GLN A 211 6.68 -27.72 -8.07
N GLU A 212 7.53 -26.97 -7.38
CA GLU A 212 7.41 -26.69 -5.95
C GLU A 212 6.22 -25.77 -5.66
N ALA A 213 6.01 -24.72 -6.47
CA ALA A 213 4.86 -23.84 -6.36
C ALA A 213 3.53 -24.60 -6.53
N LYS A 214 3.46 -25.57 -7.44
CA LYS A 214 2.27 -26.42 -7.65
C LYS A 214 1.84 -27.20 -6.40
N LYS A 215 2.75 -27.46 -5.45
CA LYS A 215 2.41 -28.14 -4.18
C LYS A 215 1.45 -27.33 -3.31
N LEU A 216 1.36 -26.01 -3.51
CA LEU A 216 0.38 -25.16 -2.81
C LEU A 216 -1.07 -25.46 -3.25
N GLY A 217 -1.26 -26.05 -4.44
CA GLY A 217 -2.57 -26.39 -4.97
C GLY A 217 -3.35 -25.18 -5.52
N PHE A 218 -2.66 -24.10 -5.85
CA PHE A 218 -3.25 -22.96 -6.56
C PHE A 218 -3.12 -23.15 -8.08
N HIS A 219 -4.20 -22.92 -8.81
CA HIS A 219 -4.24 -23.00 -10.27
C HIS A 219 -4.62 -21.64 -10.89
N SER A 220 -3.79 -21.19 -11.83
CA SER A 220 -4.04 -20.03 -12.68
C SER A 220 -3.13 -20.05 -13.92
N ASN A 221 -3.57 -19.39 -15.00
CA ASN A 221 -2.83 -19.25 -16.26
C ASN A 221 -1.69 -18.21 -16.21
N PHE A 222 -1.58 -17.45 -15.11
CA PHE A 222 -0.63 -16.34 -14.97
C PHE A 222 0.61 -16.70 -14.12
N GLY A 223 0.92 -17.98 -13.99
CA GLY A 223 2.04 -18.44 -13.17
C GLY A 223 3.40 -18.11 -13.77
N ARG A 224 4.31 -17.56 -12.96
CA ARG A 224 5.70 -17.26 -13.36
C ARG A 224 6.66 -17.23 -12.18
N THR A 225 7.94 -17.41 -12.50
CA THR A 225 9.05 -17.32 -11.54
C THR A 225 9.56 -15.89 -11.44
N HIS A 226 10.18 -15.54 -10.31
CA HIS A 226 10.87 -14.26 -10.13
C HIS A 226 12.03 -14.03 -11.11
N THR A 227 12.60 -15.11 -11.62
CA THR A 227 13.69 -15.12 -12.60
C THR A 227 13.23 -15.07 -14.04
N ALA A 228 11.92 -15.11 -14.31
CA ALA A 228 11.42 -15.03 -15.67
C ALA A 228 11.90 -13.70 -16.28
N ILE A 229 12.80 -13.80 -17.27
CA ILE A 229 13.32 -12.65 -17.99
C ILE A 229 12.13 -11.91 -18.58
N ILE A 230 11.91 -10.68 -18.13
CA ILE A 230 10.93 -9.78 -18.76
C ILE A 230 11.38 -9.67 -20.23
N PRO A 231 10.61 -10.18 -21.21
CA PRO A 231 10.92 -9.85 -22.60
C PRO A 231 10.95 -8.33 -22.66
N PRO A 232 11.99 -7.72 -23.25
CA PRO A 232 12.12 -6.27 -23.26
C PRO A 232 10.79 -5.67 -23.71
N PRO A 233 10.32 -4.59 -23.05
CA PRO A 233 9.03 -3.99 -23.40
C PRO A 233 8.99 -3.83 -24.92
N PRO A 234 7.84 -4.13 -25.57
CA PRO A 234 7.70 -3.97 -27.01
C PRO A 234 8.31 -2.62 -27.36
N LYS A 235 9.31 -2.60 -28.26
CA LYS A 235 9.94 -1.33 -28.66
C LYS A 235 8.78 -0.43 -29.03
N LEU A 236 8.58 0.65 -28.24
CA LEU A 236 7.61 1.67 -28.59
C LEU A 236 7.90 2.01 -30.05
N MET A 237 6.86 2.05 -30.88
CA MET A 237 7.03 2.58 -32.23
C MET A 237 7.78 3.90 -32.07
N PRO A 238 8.84 4.13 -32.87
CA PRO A 238 9.53 5.40 -32.81
C PRO A 238 8.44 6.49 -32.87
N PRO A 239 8.56 7.55 -32.05
CA PRO A 239 7.62 8.65 -32.14
C PRO A 239 7.45 8.99 -33.62
N PRO A 240 6.20 9.26 -34.08
CA PRO A 240 5.98 9.65 -35.46
C PRO A 240 7.02 10.71 -35.82
N ASP A 241 7.64 10.59 -36.99
CA ASP A 241 8.68 11.52 -37.39
C ASP A 241 8.05 12.91 -37.51
N ASP A 242 8.22 13.74 -36.47
CA ASP A 242 7.65 15.09 -36.37
C ASP A 242 8.04 15.97 -37.57
N ARG A 243 9.09 15.57 -38.33
CA ARG A 243 9.54 16.20 -39.57
C ARG A 243 8.56 16.06 -40.74
N LEU A 244 7.46 15.31 -40.58
CA LEU A 244 6.40 15.20 -41.58
C LEU A 244 5.15 16.03 -41.22
N LEU A 245 5.21 16.87 -40.17
CA LEU A 245 4.13 17.78 -39.77
C LEU A 245 4.51 19.26 -39.84
N ASP A 246 5.67 19.60 -40.40
CA ASP A 246 5.92 20.95 -40.93
C ASP A 246 5.22 21.08 -42.29
N ASP A 247 3.89 20.97 -42.30
CA ASP A 247 3.12 21.53 -43.41
C ASP A 247 3.07 23.04 -43.17
N ASP A 248 3.85 23.74 -44.00
CA ASP A 248 4.05 25.20 -44.13
C ASP A 248 2.76 26.00 -44.43
N ASP A 249 1.63 25.66 -43.83
CA ASP A 249 0.34 26.24 -44.18
C ASP A 249 -0.19 27.16 -43.06
N GLU A 250 0.03 28.45 -43.31
CA GLU A 250 -0.89 29.57 -43.02
C GLU A 250 -0.79 30.27 -41.65
N ASP A 251 0.23 31.13 -41.54
CA ASP A 251 0.16 32.38 -40.77
C ASP A 251 -0.93 33.31 -41.36
N GLU A 252 -2.21 33.04 -41.08
CA GLU A 252 -3.28 34.01 -41.35
C GLU A 252 -3.24 35.11 -40.27
N HIS A 253 -2.63 36.23 -40.64
CA HIS A 253 -2.38 37.39 -39.81
C HIS A 253 -3.70 38.06 -39.36
N LEU A 254 -4.21 37.69 -38.19
CA LEU A 254 -5.36 38.35 -37.54
C LEU A 254 -4.96 39.73 -37.01
N GLU A 255 -5.16 40.77 -37.82
CA GLU A 255 -5.08 42.17 -37.38
C GLU A 255 -6.20 42.47 -36.36
N LEU A 256 -5.82 42.54 -35.08
CA LEU A 256 -6.65 43.09 -34.01
C LEU A 256 -6.80 44.61 -34.21
N ILE A 257 -7.93 45.03 -34.78
CA ILE A 257 -8.34 46.44 -34.82
C ILE A 257 -8.61 46.89 -33.37
N ASN A 258 -7.68 47.66 -32.83
CA ASN A 258 -7.75 48.27 -31.52
C ASN A 258 -8.64 49.53 -31.59
N SER A 259 -9.90 49.41 -31.17
CA SER A 259 -10.84 50.55 -31.06
C SER A 259 -10.81 51.16 -29.66
N GLU A 260 -9.75 51.93 -29.37
CA GLU A 260 -9.80 52.97 -28.34
C GLU A 260 -10.56 54.19 -28.89
N ASN A 261 -11.83 54.34 -28.50
CA ASN A 261 -12.46 55.65 -28.29
C ASN A 261 -13.90 55.46 -27.79
N LEU A 262 -14.09 55.45 -26.46
CA LEU A 262 -15.35 55.90 -25.88
C LEU A 262 -15.03 56.86 -24.73
N GLN A 263 -14.95 58.14 -25.08
CA GLN A 263 -14.91 59.24 -24.13
C GLN A 263 -16.30 59.43 -23.49
N LEU A 264 -16.27 59.71 -22.19
CA LEU A 264 -17.38 60.17 -21.38
C LEU A 264 -18.04 61.43 -21.96
N PHE A 265 -19.37 61.42 -22.04
CA PHE A 265 -20.25 62.54 -21.67
C PHE A 265 -21.56 61.98 -21.10
#